data_AF-A0A2D4KWH1-F1
#
_entry.id   AF-A0A2D4KWH1-F1
#
_cell.length_a   1.000
_cell.length_b   1.000
_cell.length_c   1.000
_cell.angle_alpha   90.00
_cell.angle_beta   90.00
_cell.angle_gamma   90.00
#
_symmetry.space_group_name_H-M   'P 1'
#
loop_
_entity.id
_entity.type
_entity.pdbx_description
1 polymer ?
#
loop_
_entity_poly.entity_id
_entity_poly.type
_entity_poly.pdbx_seq_one_letter_code
_entity_poly.pdbx_strand_id
1 'polypeptide(L)'
;EASSYLFEKKDDIPGAFLIMLEWLQSKLSTLTSGDKISAQLPLLKDIEDTLAKTIALCQKNSHKFNQQEREALWFPLLEAMLSPQRSTLLPRYSEYLKNLTMQVLNNMTT
;
A
#
# COMPACT_ATOMS: atom_id res chain seq x y z
N GLU A 1 -1.14 14.79 -3.83
CA GLU A 1 -1.79 14.85 -2.50
C GLU A 1 -3.20 15.45 -2.51
N ALA A 2 -3.89 15.58 -3.65
CA ALA A 2 -5.27 16.14 -3.69
C ALA A 2 -6.37 15.06 -3.59
N SER A 3 -6.08 13.82 -4.00
CA SER A 3 -7.10 12.76 -4.07
C SER A 3 -7.49 12.23 -2.69
N SER A 4 -6.53 12.01 -1.78
CA SER A 4 -6.78 11.50 -0.43
C SER A 4 -7.70 12.42 0.41
N TYR A 5 -7.53 13.74 0.28
CA TYR A 5 -8.36 14.73 1.00
C TYR A 5 -9.81 14.83 0.48
N LEU A 6 -10.06 14.47 -0.78
CA LEU A 6 -11.40 14.54 -1.38
C LEU A 6 -12.29 13.38 -0.94
N PHE A 7 -11.73 12.18 -0.73
CA PHE A 7 -12.50 11.01 -0.32
C PHE A 7 -12.73 10.94 1.19
N GLU A 8 -11.77 11.39 2.01
CA GLU A 8 -12.01 11.55 3.45
C GLU A 8 -13.17 12.53 3.74
N LYS A 9 -13.37 13.55 2.90
CA LYS A 9 -14.48 14.49 3.02
C LYS A 9 -15.85 13.96 2.56
N LYS A 10 -15.88 12.84 1.84
CA LYS A 10 -17.09 12.24 1.25
C LYS A 10 -17.56 10.97 1.98
N ASP A 11 -16.85 10.57 3.04
CA ASP A 11 -17.03 9.31 3.81
C ASP A 11 -16.97 8.03 2.95
N ASP A 12 -16.45 8.14 1.72
CA ASP A 12 -16.23 7.01 0.82
C ASP A 12 -14.84 6.41 1.08
N ILE A 13 -14.71 5.77 2.24
CA ILE A 13 -13.48 5.11 2.66
C ILE A 13 -13.08 3.98 1.69
N PRO A 14 -13.99 3.11 1.22
CA PRO A 14 -13.63 2.08 0.24
C PRO A 14 -13.12 2.69 -1.09
N GLY A 15 -13.74 3.75 -1.60
CA GLY A 15 -13.27 4.44 -2.79
C GLY A 15 -11.90 5.11 -2.60
N ALA A 16 -11.67 5.76 -1.45
CA ALA A 16 -10.37 6.30 -1.08
C ALA A 16 -9.28 5.22 -1.09
N PHE A 17 -9.59 4.09 -0.46
CA PHE A 17 -8.70 2.95 -0.34
C PHE A 17 -8.31 2.40 -1.71
N LEU A 18 -9.27 2.18 -2.60
CA LEU A 18 -9.01 1.64 -3.94
C LEU A 18 -8.05 2.53 -4.73
N ILE A 19 -8.24 3.85 -4.69
CA ILE A 19 -7.36 4.80 -5.41
C ILE A 19 -5.94 4.78 -4.84
N MET A 20 -5.82 4.71 -3.51
CA MET A 20 -4.51 4.63 -2.86
C MET A 20 -3.82 3.28 -3.16
N LEU A 21 -4.59 2.20 -3.22
CA LEU A 21 -4.11 0.86 -3.56
C LEU A 21 -3.63 0.78 -5.02
N GLU A 22 -4.41 1.29 -5.96
CA GLU A 22 -4.02 1.38 -7.38
C GLU A 22 -2.73 2.17 -7.56
N TRP A 23 -2.60 3.30 -6.85
CA TRP A 23 -1.39 4.11 -6.91
C TRP A 23 -0.17 3.38 -6.34
N LEU A 24 -0.35 2.67 -5.22
CA LEU A 24 0.70 1.82 -4.64
C LEU A 24 1.13 0.72 -5.60
N GLN A 25 0.18 0.00 -6.21
CA GLN A 25 0.44 -1.06 -7.18
C GLN A 25 1.18 -0.55 -8.42
N SER A 26 0.81 0.62 -8.95
CA SER A 26 1.49 1.26 -10.08
C SER A 26 2.96 1.57 -9.77
N LYS A 27 3.24 2.10 -8.58
CA LYS A 27 4.62 2.38 -8.13
C LYS A 27 5.43 1.09 -7.91
N LEU A 28 4.83 0.08 -7.30
CA LEU A 28 5.46 -1.23 -7.10
C LEU A 28 5.78 -1.91 -8.44
N SER A 29 4.86 -1.82 -9.42
CA SER A 29 5.10 -2.30 -10.78
C SER A 29 6.30 -1.58 -11.41
N THR A 30 6.34 -0.26 -11.33
CA THR A 30 7.49 0.55 -11.82
C THR A 30 8.80 0.14 -11.15
N LEU A 31 8.80 -0.12 -9.84
CA LEU A 31 9.96 -0.61 -9.10
C LEU A 31 10.43 -1.99 -9.60
N THR A 32 9.49 -2.89 -9.92
CA THR A 32 9.79 -4.24 -10.41
C THR A 32 10.24 -4.29 -11.87
N SER A 33 9.84 -3.32 -12.70
CA SER A 33 10.22 -3.26 -14.11
C SER A 33 11.67 -2.85 -14.35
N GLY A 34 12.40 -2.42 -13.30
CA GLY A 34 13.84 -2.11 -13.39
C GLY A 34 14.17 -0.82 -14.14
N ASP A 35 13.16 -0.02 -14.50
CA ASP A 35 13.36 1.17 -15.31
C ASP A 35 13.96 2.31 -14.47
N LYS A 36 15.11 2.83 -14.92
CA LYS A 36 15.88 3.98 -14.38
C LYS A 36 16.30 3.91 -12.90
N ILE A 37 17.55 3.47 -12.68
CA ILE A 37 18.23 3.43 -11.36
C ILE A 37 18.24 4.78 -10.63
N SER A 38 18.27 5.91 -11.35
CA SER A 38 18.31 7.25 -10.77
C SER A 38 16.99 7.72 -10.15
N ALA A 39 15.84 7.13 -10.53
CA ALA A 39 14.52 7.49 -9.99
C ALA A 39 14.08 6.61 -8.80
N GLN A 40 14.91 5.64 -8.40
CA GLN A 40 14.52 4.61 -7.43
C GLN A 40 14.41 5.11 -6.00
N LEU A 41 15.29 6.02 -5.55
CA LEU A 41 15.23 6.58 -4.19
C LEU A 41 13.95 7.40 -3.94
N PRO A 42 13.59 8.36 -4.82
CA PRO A 42 12.31 9.04 -4.73
C PRO A 42 11.13 8.08 -4.80
N LEU A 43 11.17 7.09 -5.70
CA LEU A 43 10.11 6.08 -5.86
C LEU A 43 9.90 5.22 -4.61
N LEU A 44 10.98 4.78 -3.94
CA LEU A 44 10.90 3.98 -2.71
C LEU A 44 10.24 4.76 -1.57
N LYS A 45 10.64 6.02 -1.37
CA LYS A 45 10.01 6.91 -0.38
C LYS A 45 8.54 7.15 -0.70
N ASP A 46 8.23 7.34 -1.97
CA ASP A 46 6.87 7.50 -2.47
C ASP A 46 5.99 6.27 -2.22
N ILE A 47 6.56 5.06 -2.31
CA ILE A 47 5.88 3.80 -1.96
C ILE A 47 5.63 3.74 -0.45
N GLU A 48 6.64 4.04 0.36
CA GLU A 48 6.54 4.05 1.82
C GLU A 48 5.48 5.05 2.31
N ASP A 49 5.52 6.29 1.83
CA ASP A 49 4.56 7.34 2.19
C ASP A 49 3.13 6.96 1.77
N THR A 50 2.96 6.36 0.59
CA THR A 50 1.64 5.92 0.12
C THR A 50 1.12 4.77 0.98
N LEU A 51 1.97 3.78 1.27
CA LEU A 51 1.63 2.64 2.11
C LEU A 51 1.23 3.09 3.52
N ALA A 52 2.02 3.97 4.14
CA ALA A 52 1.75 4.50 5.48
C ALA A 52 0.39 5.23 5.52
N LYS A 53 0.07 6.01 4.49
CA LYS A 53 -1.22 6.70 4.38
C LYS A 53 -2.38 5.71 4.19
N THR A 54 -2.20 4.66 3.39
CA THR A 54 -3.23 3.61 3.20
C THR A 54 -3.45 2.82 4.49
N ILE A 55 -2.39 2.46 5.21
CA ILE A 55 -2.47 1.81 6.53
C ILE A 55 -3.24 2.70 7.51
N ALA A 56 -2.89 3.98 7.59
CA ALA A 56 -3.56 4.93 8.47
C ALA A 56 -5.05 5.10 8.13
N LEU A 57 -5.42 5.08 6.85
CA LEU A 57 -6.82 5.10 6.42
C LEU A 57 -7.57 3.86 6.92
N CYS A 58 -7.00 2.66 6.74
CA CYS A 58 -7.59 1.40 7.19
C CYS A 58 -7.76 1.39 8.72
N GLN A 59 -6.73 1.78 9.47
CA GLN A 59 -6.77 1.82 10.93
C GLN A 59 -7.76 2.83 11.49
N LYS A 60 -7.75 4.07 10.98
CA LYS A 60 -8.66 5.12 11.44
C LYS A 60 -10.12 4.74 11.27
N ASN A 61 -10.45 3.92 10.28
CA ASN A 61 -11.82 3.52 9.99
C ASN A 61 -12.14 2.08 10.43
N SER A 62 -11.19 1.33 10.98
CA SER A 62 -11.38 -0.08 11.37
C SER A 62 -12.55 -0.25 12.33
N HIS A 63 -12.70 0.65 13.30
CA HIS A 63 -13.80 0.64 14.27
C HIS A 63 -15.19 0.82 13.65
N LYS A 64 -15.29 1.42 12.45
CA LYS A 64 -16.55 1.60 11.72
C LYS A 64 -16.95 0.36 10.92
N PHE A 65 -16.02 -0.58 10.73
CA PHE A 65 -16.18 -1.74 9.86
C PHE A 65 -16.32 -3.04 10.63
N ASN A 66 -17.14 -3.94 10.10
CA ASN A 66 -17.20 -5.33 10.54
C ASN A 66 -15.96 -6.12 10.05
N GLN A 67 -15.85 -7.38 10.47
CA GLN A 67 -14.70 -8.21 10.12
C GLN A 67 -14.51 -8.37 8.60
N GLN A 68 -15.59 -8.63 7.84
CA GLN A 68 -15.50 -8.81 6.39
C GLN A 68 -15.08 -7.53 5.67
N GLU A 69 -15.58 -6.38 6.12
CA GLU A 69 -15.20 -5.08 5.56
C GLU A 69 -13.74 -4.73 5.86
N ARG A 70 -13.24 -5.06 7.05
CA ARG A 70 -11.82 -4.91 7.39
C ARG A 70 -10.95 -5.82 6.52
N GLU A 71 -11.33 -7.08 6.36
CA GLU A 71 -10.65 -8.04 5.49
C GLU A 71 -10.62 -7.56 4.04
N ALA A 72 -11.72 -6.96 3.55
CA ALA A 72 -11.81 -6.37 2.21
C ALA A 72 -10.88 -5.16 1.99
N LEU A 73 -10.36 -4.53 3.06
CA LEU A 73 -9.33 -3.50 2.97
C LEU A 73 -7.92 -4.09 3.16
N TRP A 74 -7.74 -4.94 4.17
CA TRP A 74 -6.42 -5.45 4.53
C TRP A 74 -5.88 -6.51 3.57
N PHE A 75 -6.73 -7.41 3.08
CA PHE A 75 -6.27 -8.47 2.17
C PHE A 75 -5.78 -7.94 0.82
N PRO A 76 -6.49 -7.02 0.14
CA PRO A 76 -5.96 -6.45 -1.11
C PRO A 76 -4.67 -5.65 -0.90
N LEU A 77 -4.53 -4.96 0.25
CA LEU A 77 -3.30 -4.24 0.59
C LEU A 77 -2.11 -5.20 0.82
N LEU A 78 -2.35 -6.29 1.55
CA LEU A 78 -1.34 -7.32 1.79
C LEU A 78 -0.93 -8.01 0.49
N GLU A 79 -1.91 -8.33 -0.37
CA GLU A 79 -1.64 -8.94 -1.68
C GLU A 79 -0.80 -8.04 -2.57
N ALA A 80 -1.11 -6.73 -2.63
CA ALA A 80 -0.34 -5.76 -3.39
C ALA A 80 1.13 -5.72 -2.96
N MET A 81 1.42 -5.84 -1.65
CA MET A 81 2.78 -5.86 -1.13
C MET A 81 3.51 -7.19 -1.37
N LEU A 82 2.79 -8.33 -1.33
CA LEU A 82 3.36 -9.66 -1.55
C LEU A 82 3.60 -9.97 -3.03
N SER A 83 2.78 -9.45 -3.95
CA SER A 83 2.86 -9.73 -5.38
C SER A 83 4.26 -9.44 -5.98
N PRO A 84 4.89 -8.26 -5.74
CA PRO A 84 6.26 -7.97 -6.17
C PRO A 84 7.33 -8.93 -5.62
N GLN A 85 7.12 -9.48 -4.42
CA GLN A 85 8.08 -10.36 -3.74
C GLN A 85 8.06 -11.79 -4.28
N ARG A 86 6.96 -12.21 -4.91
CA ARG A 86 6.87 -13.51 -5.59
C ARG A 86 7.69 -13.55 -6.88
N SER A 87 8.06 -12.38 -7.42
CA SER A 87 8.95 -12.28 -8.57
C SER A 87 10.40 -12.49 -8.13
N THR A 88 11.04 -13.55 -8.64
CA THR A 88 12.45 -13.90 -8.37
C THR A 88 13.45 -12.87 -8.92
N LEU A 89 12.97 -11.86 -9.65
CA LEU A 89 13.79 -10.86 -10.33
C LEU A 89 14.29 -9.72 -9.43
N LEU A 90 13.85 -9.64 -8.16
CA LEU A 90 14.17 -8.52 -7.27
C LEU A 90 14.97 -8.88 -5.99
N PRO A 91 16.20 -9.43 -6.10
CA PRO A 91 17.07 -9.58 -4.91
C PRO A 91 17.31 -8.25 -4.20
N ARG A 92 17.46 -7.16 -4.98
CA ARG A 92 17.88 -5.84 -4.51
C ARG A 92 16.90 -5.14 -3.55
N TYR A 93 15.59 -5.38 -3.68
CA TYR A 93 14.57 -4.76 -2.84
C TYR A 93 13.79 -5.77 -1.99
N SER A 94 14.22 -7.04 -2.00
CA SER A 94 13.54 -8.11 -1.28
C SER A 94 13.38 -7.78 0.21
N GLU A 95 14.43 -7.32 0.87
CA GLU A 95 14.41 -6.96 2.29
C GLU A 95 13.54 -5.73 2.56
N TYR A 96 13.61 -4.73 1.68
CA TYR A 96 12.79 -3.52 1.79
C TYR A 96 11.29 -3.84 1.68
N LEU A 97 10.90 -4.63 0.67
CA LEU A 97 9.51 -5.03 0.47
C LEU A 97 8.99 -5.91 1.61
N LYS A 98 9.82 -6.81 2.16
CA LYS A 98 9.49 -7.58 3.36
C LYS A 98 9.22 -6.68 4.56
N ASN A 99 10.06 -5.68 4.81
CA ASN A 99 9.86 -4.74 5.91
C ASN A 99 8.54 -3.98 5.76
N LEU A 100 8.22 -3.52 4.55
CA LEU A 100 6.94 -2.87 4.28
C LEU A 100 5.74 -3.82 4.44
N THR A 101 5.85 -5.08 4.02
CA THR A 101 4.81 -6.10 4.27
C THR A 101 4.62 -6.35 5.76
N MET A 102 5.70 -6.41 6.53
CA MET A 102 5.62 -6.56 7.98
C MET A 102 4.88 -5.39 8.62
N GLN A 103 5.03 -4.16 8.10
CA GLN A 103 4.23 -3.03 8.56
C GLN A 103 2.74 -3.25 8.33
N VAL A 104 2.32 -3.78 7.17
CA VAL A 104 0.91 -4.11 6.92
C VAL A 104 0.40 -5.14 7.92
N LEU A 105 1.14 -6.24 8.12
CA LEU A 105 0.75 -7.31 9.03
C LEU A 105 0.62 -6.83 10.48
N ASN A 106 1.57 -6.01 10.95
CA ASN A 106 1.56 -5.49 12.31
C ASN A 106 0.37 -4.55 12.59
N ASN A 107 -0.13 -3.87 11.57
CA ASN A 107 -1.25 -2.93 11.69
C ASN A 107 -2.61 -3.57 11.38
N MET A 108 -2.64 -4.75 10.77
CA MET A 108 -3.87 -5.52 10.54
C MET A 108 -4.40 -6.16 11.83
N THR A 109 -3.50 -6.47 12.78
CA THR A 109 -3.85 -7.11 14.06
C THR A 109 -4.23 -6.12 15.16
N THR A 110 -4.08 -4.81 14.92
CA THR A 110 -4.47 -3.70 15.82
C THR A 110 -5.82 -3.12 15.44
#